data_AF-A0A2W6P0P9-F1
#
_entry.id   AF-A0A2W6P0P9-F1
#
_cell.length_a   1.000
_cell.length_b   1.000
_cell.length_c   1.000
_cell.angle_alpha   90.00
_cell.angle_beta   90.00
_cell.angle_gamma   90.00
#
_symmetry.space_group_name_H-M   'P 1'
#
loop_
_entity.id
_entity.type
_entity.pdbx_description
1 polymer ?
#
loop_
_entity_poly.entity_id
_entity_poly.type
_entity_poly.pdbx_seq_one_letter_code
_entity_poly.pdbx_strand_id
1 'polypeptide(L)' 'MELQDWRKEPRKKYSNEFKLRMVELASQPGACVAQIARENGVNDNVIFKWLRLWQNEGRISRR' A
#
# COMPACT_ATOMS: atom_id res chain seq x y z
N MET A 1 18.35 -15.01 28.29
CA MET A 1 18.67 -14.35 27.02
C MET A 1 17.48 -14.64 26.10
N GLU A 2 16.44 -13.82 26.21
CA GLU A 2 15.21 -13.99 25.42
C GLU A 2 15.50 -13.54 24.00
N LEU A 3 15.56 -14.51 23.07
CA LEU A 3 15.58 -14.22 21.65
C LEU A 3 14.23 -13.60 21.32
N GLN A 4 14.21 -12.27 21.24
CA GLN A 4 13.07 -11.49 20.78
C GLN A 4 12.60 -12.14 19.47
N ASP A 5 11.50 -12.85 19.58
CA ASP A 5 10.81 -13.48 18.48
C ASP A 5 10.44 -12.34 17.54
N TRP A 6 11.27 -12.14 16.51
CA TRP A 6 11.17 -11.16 15.42
C TRP A 6 9.92 -11.38 14.57
N ARG A 7 8.90 -12.03 15.16
CA ARG A 7 7.60 -12.42 14.67
C ARG A 7 7.07 -11.27 13.85
N LYS A 8 7.30 -11.43 12.55
CA LYS A 8 6.74 -10.66 11.45
C LYS A 8 5.39 -10.15 11.88
N GLU A 9 5.30 -8.84 12.13
CA GLU A 9 4.05 -8.19 12.47
C GLU A 9 2.96 -8.74 11.54
N PRO A 10 1.79 -9.12 12.08
CA PRO A 10 0.73 -9.71 11.28
C PRO A 10 0.48 -8.79 10.09
N ARG A 11 0.63 -9.33 8.88
CA ARG A 11 0.56 -8.55 7.63
C ARG A 11 -0.72 -7.72 7.66
N LYS A 12 -0.60 -6.40 7.76
CA LYS A 12 -1.75 -5.48 7.68
C LYS A 12 -2.52 -5.80 6.40
N LYS A 13 -3.73 -6.33 6.56
CA LYS A 13 -4.64 -6.59 5.44
C LYS A 13 -5.40 -5.29 5.19
N TYR A 14 -5.21 -4.73 4.00
CA TYR A 14 -5.96 -3.57 3.55
C TYR A 14 -7.15 -4.03 2.71
N SER A 15 -8.34 -3.48 2.99
CA SER A 15 -9.54 -3.70 2.18
C SER A 15 -9.33 -3.17 0.77
N ASN A 16 -9.99 -3.76 -0.23
CA ASN A 16 -9.79 -3.35 -1.63
C ASN A 16 -10.22 -1.90 -1.88
N GLU A 17 -11.28 -1.42 -1.23
CA GLU A 17 -11.70 -0.02 -1.26
C GLU A 17 -10.60 0.93 -0.78
N PHE A 18 -9.87 0.55 0.28
CA PHE A 18 -8.75 1.33 0.79
C PHE A 18 -7.59 1.36 -0.20
N LYS A 19 -7.27 0.21 -0.82
CA LYS A 19 -6.22 0.15 -1.85
C LYS A 19 -6.57 1.01 -3.06
N LEU A 20 -7.84 1.00 -3.48
CA LEU A 20 -8.36 1.82 -4.58
C LEU A 20 -8.19 3.31 -4.26
N ARG A 21 -8.66 3.78 -3.09
CA ARG A 21 -8.44 5.18 -2.70
C ARG A 21 -6.97 5.57 -2.69
N MET A 22 -6.09 4.71 -2.17
CA MET A 22 -4.64 4.99 -2.13
C MET A 22 -4.04 5.11 -3.53
N VAL A 23 -4.44 4.24 -4.46
CA VAL A 23 -3.98 4.28 -5.84
C VAL A 23 -4.59 5.45 -6.62
N GLU A 24 -5.86 5.79 -6.40
CA GLU A 24 -6.48 6.97 -7.00
C GLU A 24 -5.78 8.26 -6.57
N LEU A 25 -5.51 8.40 -5.28
CA LEU A 25 -4.73 9.53 -4.75
C LEU A 25 -3.34 9.58 -5.37
N ALA A 26 -2.66 8.45 -5.44
CA ALA A 26 -1.30 8.36 -5.97
C ALA A 26 -1.21 8.40 -7.51
N SER A 27 -2.33 8.21 -8.23
CA SER A 27 -2.43 8.34 -9.69
C SER A 27 -2.59 9.80 -10.13
N GLN A 28 -2.92 10.72 -9.21
CA GLN A 28 -3.04 12.14 -9.55
C GLN A 28 -1.67 12.73 -9.93
N PRO A 29 -1.59 13.53 -11.01
CA PRO A 29 -0.36 14.19 -11.40
C PRO A 29 0.06 15.19 -10.31
N GLY A 30 1.23 14.97 -9.72
CA GLY A 30 1.74 15.79 -8.60
C GLY A 30 1.51 15.20 -7.21
N ALA A 31 0.84 14.05 -7.09
CA ALA A 31 0.66 13.36 -5.82
C ALA A 31 1.97 12.76 -5.30
N CYS A 32 2.31 13.05 -4.04
CA CYS A 32 3.46 12.45 -3.38
C CYS A 32 3.03 11.16 -2.66
N VAL A 33 3.35 10.00 -3.27
CA VAL A 33 3.05 8.68 -2.70
C VAL A 33 3.57 8.54 -1.27
N ALA A 34 4.77 9.06 -0.99
CA ALA A 34 5.38 9.02 0.34
C ALA A 34 4.61 9.88 1.36
N GLN A 35 4.03 11.00 0.93
CA GLN A 35 3.21 11.83 1.80
C GLN A 35 1.87 11.15 2.09
N ILE A 36 1.17 10.67 1.06
CA ILE A 36 -0.08 9.91 1.19
C ILE A 36 0.11 8.70 2.12
N ALA A 37 1.22 7.98 1.95
CA ALA A 37 1.60 6.86 2.80
C ALA A 37 1.73 7.26 4.28
N ARG A 38 2.46 8.34 4.56
CA ARG A 38 2.64 8.87 5.93
C ARG A 38 1.33 9.33 6.54
N GLU A 39 0.51 10.07 5.79
CA GLU A 39 -0.79 10.58 6.25
C GLU A 39 -1.78 9.44 6.55
N ASN A 40 -1.72 8.34 5.80
CA ASN A 40 -2.61 7.19 5.97
C ASN A 40 -2.01 6.06 6.83
N GLY A 41 -0.77 6.21 7.32
CA GLY A 41 -0.06 5.18 8.09
C GLY A 41 0.21 3.90 7.29
N VAL A 42 0.33 4.02 5.97
CA VAL A 42 0.61 2.93 5.02
C VAL A 42 2.08 3.00 4.63
N ASN A 43 2.66 1.87 4.23
CA ASN A 43 4.00 1.85 3.66
C ASN A 43 3.94 2.29 2.18
N ASP A 44 4.73 3.28 1.78
CA ASP A 44 4.77 3.80 0.41
C ASP A 44 5.08 2.70 -0.61
N ASN A 45 5.92 1.73 -0.24
CA ASN A 45 6.30 0.61 -1.08
C ASN A 45 5.10 -0.33 -1.39
N VAL A 46 4.11 -0.36 -0.51
CA VAL A 46 2.85 -1.09 -0.72
C VAL A 46 1.95 -0.34 -1.71
N ILE A 47 1.87 0.99 -1.59
CA ILE A 47 1.12 1.82 -2.53
C ILE A 47 1.73 1.72 -3.93
N PHE A 48 3.05 1.80 -4.07
CA PHE A 48 3.75 1.59 -5.35
C PHE A 48 3.44 0.24 -5.99
N LYS A 49 3.37 -0.83 -5.19
CA LYS A 49 2.97 -2.16 -5.68
C LYS A 49 1.54 -2.15 -6.20
N TRP A 50 0.59 -1.54 -5.49
CA TRP A 50 -0.80 -1.45 -5.95
C TRP A 50 -0.94 -0.58 -7.20
N LEU A 51 -0.19 0.52 -7.26
CA LEU A 51 -0.17 1.44 -8.41
C LEU A 51 0.35 0.74 -9.66
N ARG A 52 1.42 -0.05 -9.52
CA ARG A 52 1.95 -0.88 -10.61
C ARG A 52 0.96 -1.95 -11.06
N LEU A 53 0.30 -2.64 -10.11
CA LEU A 53 -0.73 -3.63 -10.43
C LEU A 53 -1.94 -2.99 -11.13
N TRP A 54 -2.35 -1.80 -10.69
CA TRP A 54 -3.43 -1.05 -11.30
C TRP A 54 -3.11 -0.62 -12.73
N GLN A 55 -1.90 -0.09 -12.98
CA GLN A 55 -1.48 0.29 -14.34
C GLN A 55 -1.26 -0.93 -15.26
N ASN A 56 -0.77 -2.06 -14.74
CA ASN A 56 -0.43 -3.22 -15.55
C ASN A 56 -1.63 -4.15 -15.82
N GLU A 57 -2.58 -4.27 -14.89
CA GLU A 57 -3.70 -5.22 -15.00
C GLU A 57 -5.08 -4.56 -15.00
N GLY A 58 -5.17 -3.25 -14.76
CA GLY A 58 -6.46 -2.55 -14.59
C GLY A 58 -7.26 -3.02 -13.37
N ARG A 59 -6.66 -3.84 -12.49
CA ARG A 59 -7.34 -4.47 -11.33
C ARG A 59 -6.43 -4.43 -10.11
N ILE A 60 -6.86 -3.73 -9.05
CA ILE A 60 -6.22 -3.82 -7.72
C ILE A 60 -6.72 -5.08 -7.01
N SER A 61 -6.52 -6.24 -7.61
CA SER A 61 -6.83 -7.51 -6.95
C SER A 61 -6.09 -8.66 -7.60
N ARG A 62 -5.16 -9.25 -6.85
CA ARG A 62 -4.88 -10.69 -6.91
C ARG A 62 -4.69 -11.23 -5.51
N ARG A 63 -5.80 -11.42 -4.80
CA ARG A 63 -6.13 -12.66 -4.08
C ARG A 63 -7.58 -12.66 -3.63
#